data_AF-A0A9D6VDI7-F1
#
_entry.id   AF-A0A9D6VDI7-F1
#
_cell.length_a   1.000
_cell.length_b   1.000
_cell.length_c   1.000
_cell.angle_alpha   90.00
_cell.angle_beta   90.00
_cell.angle_gamma   90.00
#
_symmetry.space_group_name_H-M   'P 1'
#
loop_
_entity.id
_entity.type
_entity.pdbx_description
1 polymer ?
#
loop_
_entity_poly.entity_id
_entity_poly.type
_entity_poly.pdbx_seq_one_letter_code
_entity_poly.pdbx_strand_id
1 'polypeptide(L)'
;MSRTNLDPIMTFPDGSHLLISTACQKEGSFSCALYMATIAADDQGSFRVLSNHVTAATCLIAQEDAYGYARRLYPHSAETMKKPPYLIWPGPGPTGNADV
;
A
#
# COMPACT_ATOMS: atom_id res chain seq x y z
N MET A 1 16.87 -5.31 -3.35
CA MET A 1 15.49 -5.24 -3.87
C MET A 1 14.65 -4.51 -2.85
N SER A 2 14.00 -3.41 -3.21
CA SER A 2 13.00 -2.77 -2.36
C SER A 2 11.78 -3.71 -2.29
N ARG A 3 11.32 -3.99 -1.07
CA ARG A 3 10.12 -4.82 -0.87
C ARG A 3 8.91 -3.91 -0.93
N THR A 4 7.95 -4.23 -1.79
CA THR A 4 6.72 -3.45 -1.97
C THR A 4 5.52 -4.32 -1.63
N ASN A 5 4.74 -3.92 -0.63
CA ASN A 5 3.45 -4.52 -0.31
C ASN A 5 2.34 -3.64 -0.88
N LEU A 6 1.33 -4.24 -1.51
CA LEU A 6 0.11 -3.58 -1.94
C LEU A 6 -1.05 -4.11 -1.10
N ASP A 7 -1.70 -3.22 -0.35
CA ASP A 7 -2.83 -3.55 0.51
C ASP A 7 -4.07 -2.74 0.07
N PRO A 8 -5.21 -3.39 -0.23
CA PRO A 8 -6.45 -2.67 -0.47
C PRO A 8 -6.96 -2.06 0.82
N ILE A 9 -7.21 -0.75 0.79
CA ILE A 9 -7.76 0.00 1.91
C ILE A 9 -9.23 0.35 1.74
N MET A 10 -9.74 0.28 0.51
CA MET A 10 -11.15 0.46 0.20
C MET A 10 -11.50 -0.14 -1.17
N THR A 11 -12.74 -0.61 -1.31
CA THR A 11 -13.37 -0.92 -2.59
C THR A 11 -14.51 0.06 -2.84
N PHE A 12 -14.52 0.70 -3.98
CA PHE A 12 -15.56 1.61 -4.41
C PHE A 12 -16.75 0.84 -5.02
N PRO A 13 -17.95 1.44 -5.07
CA PRO A 13 -19.14 0.79 -5.64
C PRO A 13 -19.01 0.41 -7.12
N ASP A 14 -18.13 1.09 -7.86
CA ASP A 14 -17.81 0.79 -9.27
C ASP A 14 -16.84 -0.39 -9.43
N GLY A 15 -16.43 -1.02 -8.32
CA GLY A 15 -15.47 -2.13 -8.30
C GLY A 15 -14.01 -1.69 -8.34
N SER A 16 -13.71 -0.40 -8.42
CA SER A 16 -12.34 0.09 -8.30
C SER A 16 -11.83 -0.03 -6.85
N HIS A 17 -10.52 -0.18 -6.69
CA HIS A 17 -9.88 -0.34 -5.40
C HIS A 17 -8.92 0.80 -5.12
N LEU A 18 -8.99 1.33 -3.90
CA LEU A 18 -7.96 2.20 -3.35
C LEU A 18 -6.92 1.34 -2.64
N LEU A 19 -5.67 1.42 -3.09
CA LEU A 19 -4.56 0.60 -2.60
C LEU A 19 -3.49 1.49 -1.97
N ILE A 20 -2.88 1.01 -0.88
CA ILE A 20 -1.64 1.57 -0.34
C ILE A 20 -0.48 0.63 -0.67
N SER A 21 0.59 1.21 -1.22
CA SER A 21 1.84 0.53 -1.47
C SER A 21 2.85 0.91 -0.39
N THR A 22 3.23 -0.01 0.50
CA THR A 22 4.31 0.22 1.47
C THR A 22 5.62 -0.35 0.95
N ALA A 23 6.67 0.47 0.90
CA ALA A 23 8.01 0.07 0.48
C ALA A 23 9.07 0.30 1.56
N CYS A 24 9.89 -0.71 1.81
CA CYS A 24 11.10 -0.59 2.64
C CYS A 24 12.30 -0.27 1.75
N GLN A 25 12.97 0.85 2.04
CA GLN A 25 14.13 1.33 1.30
C GLN A 25 15.44 0.82 1.95
N LYS A 26 16.53 0.84 1.18
CA LYS A 26 17.83 0.26 1.60
C LYS A 26 18.45 0.95 2.82
N GLU A 27 18.10 2.21 3.07
CA GLU A 27 18.67 3.05 4.14
C GLU A 27 17.87 2.98 5.45
N GLY A 28 16.95 2.02 5.58
CA GLY A 28 16.09 1.87 6.75
C GLY A 28 14.90 2.84 6.79
N SER A 29 14.73 3.65 5.75
CA SER A 29 13.55 4.47 5.54
C SER A 29 12.41 3.68 4.88
N PHE A 30 11.19 4.14 5.10
CA PHE A 30 9.99 3.56 4.52
C PHE A 30 9.32 4.58 3.62
N SER A 31 8.56 4.11 2.64
CA SER A 31 7.72 5.01 1.85
C SER A 31 6.38 4.39 1.52
N CYS A 32 5.35 5.21 1.50
CA CYS A 32 4.02 4.79 1.06
C CYS A 32 3.54 5.61 -0.13
N ALA A 33 2.87 4.95 -1.06
CA ALA A 33 2.20 5.57 -2.19
C ALA A 33 0.77 5.04 -2.31
N LEU A 34 -0.13 5.88 -2.82
CA LEU A 34 -1.53 5.54 -3.06
C LEU A 34 -1.77 5.27 -4.54
N TYR A 35 -2.57 4.24 -4.80
CA TYR A 35 -2.97 3.85 -6.14
C TYR A 35 -4.48 3.65 -6.19
N MET A 36 -5.03 3.92 -7.36
CA MET A 36 -6.33 3.39 -7.76
C MET A 36 -6.10 2.26 -8.74
N ALA A 37 -6.73 1.12 -8.47
CA ALA A 37 -6.75 -0.01 -9.38
C ALA A 37 -8.17 -0.25 -9.87
N THR A 38 -8.36 -0.35 -11.16
CA THR A 38 -9.62 -0.79 -11.76
C THR A 38 -9.33 -2.05 -12.53
N ILE A 39 -10.03 -3.14 -12.21
CA ILE A 39 -9.90 -4.43 -12.90
C ILE A 39 -11.07 -4.51 -13.88
N ALA A 40 -10.78 -4.43 -15.17
CA ALA A 40 -11.78 -4.63 -16.21
C ALA A 40 -12.10 -6.13 -16.38
N ALA A 41 -13.25 -6.41 -17.01
CA ALA A 41 -13.76 -7.77 -17.20
C ALA A 41 -12.90 -8.66 -18.12
N ASP A 42 -11.95 -8.07 -18.86
CA ASP A 42 -11.00 -8.74 -19.75
C ASP A 42 -9.62 -8.92 -19.12
N ASP A 43 -9.54 -8.91 -17.78
CA ASP A 43 -8.31 -8.95 -16.98
C ASP A 43 -7.34 -7.77 -17.25
N GLN A 44 -7.76 -6.74 -17.98
CA GLN A 44 -6.98 -5.52 -18.11
C GLN A 44 -7.18 -4.64 -16.87
N GLY A 45 -6.14 -4.56 -16.05
CA GLY A 45 -6.08 -3.68 -14.90
C GLY A 45 -5.48 -2.32 -15.25
N SER A 46 -6.18 -1.21 -14.94
CA SER A 46 -5.56 0.11 -14.96
C SER A 46 -5.10 0.50 -13.57
N PHE A 47 -3.82 0.83 -13.41
CA PHE A 47 -3.26 1.38 -12.17
C PHE A 47 -2.98 2.87 -12.36
N ARG A 48 -3.60 3.69 -11.52
CA ARG A 48 -3.36 5.14 -11.46
C ARG A 48 -2.70 5.50 -10.15
N VAL A 49 -1.56 6.19 -10.23
CA VAL A 49 -0.90 6.77 -9.05
C VAL A 49 -1.70 7.98 -8.58
N LEU A 50 -2.07 8.01 -7.29
CA LEU A 50 -2.78 9.11 -6.66
C LEU A 50 -1.86 9.97 -5.79
N SER A 51 -0.82 9.37 -5.20
CA SER A 51 0.21 10.08 -4.46
C SER A 51 1.58 9.48 -4.72
N ASN A 52 2.61 10.32 -4.72
CA ASN A 52 3.99 9.86 -4.77
C ASN A 52 4.40 9.24 -3.43
N HIS A 53 5.54 8.54 -3.45
CA HIS A 53 6.16 7.93 -2.29
C HIS A 53 6.61 8.98 -1.28
N VAL A 54 5.87 9.15 -0.18
CA VAL A 54 6.32 9.97 0.95
C VAL A 54 7.27 9.13 1.78
N THR A 55 8.52 9.58 1.95
CA THR A 55 9.53 8.87 2.73
C THR A 55 9.39 9.24 4.20
N ALA A 56 9.40 8.24 5.08
CA ALA A 56 9.30 8.40 6.52
C ALA A 56 10.31 7.51 7.28
N ALA A 57 10.56 7.88 8.54
CA ALA A 57 11.51 7.19 9.41
C ALA A 57 11.02 5.80 9.86
N THR A 58 9.72 5.56 9.87
CA THR A 58 9.14 4.27 10.24
C THR A 58 8.04 3.87 9.26
N CYS A 59 7.79 2.56 9.16
CA CYS A 59 6.69 2.01 8.38
C CYS A 59 5.35 2.62 8.77
N LEU A 60 5.07 2.69 10.08
CA LEU A 60 3.79 3.17 10.57
C LEU A 60 3.55 4.63 10.18
N ILE A 61 4.58 5.50 10.29
CA ILE A 61 4.47 6.91 9.89
C ILE A 61 4.17 7.01 8.39
N ALA A 62 4.89 6.26 7.53
CA ALA A 62 4.62 6.27 6.10
C ALA A 62 3.16 5.87 5.79
N GLN A 63 2.64 4.86 6.49
CA GLN A 63 1.27 4.37 6.31
C GLN A 63 0.23 5.37 6.82
N GLU A 64 0.47 6.01 7.96
CA GLU A 64 -0.41 7.05 8.53
C GLU A 64 -0.47 8.28 7.63
N ASP A 65 0.65 8.70 7.05
CA ASP A 65 0.71 9.81 6.10
C ASP A 65 -0.10 9.50 4.84
N ALA A 66 0.09 8.31 4.25
CA ALA A 66 -0.69 7.87 3.10
C ALA A 66 -2.18 7.73 3.44
N TYR A 67 -2.53 7.14 4.58
CA TYR A 67 -3.92 7.05 5.04
C TYR A 67 -4.54 8.44 5.25
N GLY A 68 -3.80 9.37 5.85
CA GLY A 68 -4.22 10.75 6.04
C GLY A 68 -4.44 11.50 4.72
N TYR A 69 -3.65 11.20 3.68
CA TYR A 69 -3.87 11.70 2.34
C TYR A 69 -5.12 11.09 1.70
N ALA A 70 -5.31 9.78 1.79
CA ALA A 70 -6.49 9.08 1.28
C ALA A 70 -7.79 9.66 1.87
N ARG A 71 -7.83 9.90 3.18
CA ARG A 71 -8.99 10.53 3.85
C ARG A 71 -9.30 11.94 3.34
N ARG A 72 -8.27 12.72 3.00
CA ARG A 72 -8.45 14.06 2.42
C ARG A 72 -8.98 13.99 0.99
N LEU A 73 -8.56 12.97 0.23
CA LEU A 73 -8.99 12.76 -1.15
C LEU A 73 -10.42 12.22 -1.24
N TYR A 74 -10.83 11.36 -0.30
CA TYR A 74 -12.18 10.78 -0.24
C TYR A 74 -12.81 10.96 1.16
N PRO A 75 -13.20 12.19 1.54
CA PRO A 75 -13.67 12.50 2.89
C PRO A 75 -14.97 11.76 3.24
N HIS A 76 -15.88 11.60 2.27
CA HIS A 76 -17.15 10.89 2.45
C HIS A 76 -16.99 9.38 2.67
N SER A 77 -15.82 8.84 2.33
CA SER A 77 -15.52 7.42 2.40
C SER A 77 -14.51 7.09 3.51
N ALA A 78 -14.06 8.10 4.26
CA ALA A 78 -13.00 7.97 5.24
C ALA A 78 -13.34 6.98 6.36
N GLU A 79 -14.62 6.84 6.72
CA GLU A 79 -15.07 5.93 7.77
C GLU A 79 -15.04 4.46 7.36
N THR A 80 -15.15 4.18 6.06
CA THR A 80 -15.13 2.83 5.49
C THR A 80 -13.72 2.37 5.12
N MET A 81 -12.73 3.26 5.17
CA MET A 81 -11.34 2.91 4.85
C MET A 81 -10.71 2.06 5.95
N LYS A 82 -9.97 1.04 5.53
CA LYS A 82 -9.09 0.26 6.42
C LYS A 82 -8.01 1.20 6.98
N LYS A 83 -7.96 1.29 8.31
CA LYS A 83 -6.92 2.03 9.03
C LYS A 83 -5.60 1.25 9.04
N PRO A 84 -4.44 1.91 9.09
CA PRO A 84 -3.17 1.25 9.38
C PRO A 84 -3.21 0.56 10.77
N PRO A 85 -2.33 -0.42 11.04
CA PRO A 85 -1.18 -0.83 10.22
C PRO A 85 -1.55 -1.74 9.04
N TYR A 86 -0.83 -1.59 7.93
CA TYR A 86 -0.87 -2.50 6.79
C TYR A 86 0.32 -3.46 6.85
N LEU A 87 0.11 -4.69 6.41
CA LEU A 87 1.13 -5.74 6.52
C LEU A 87 2.26 -5.46 5.52
N ILE A 88 3.46 -5.13 6.00
CA ILE A 88 4.64 -5.39 5.17
C ILE A 88 4.81 -6.90 5.14
N TRP A 89 4.50 -7.54 4.00
CA TRP A 89 4.67 -8.98 3.84
C TRP A 89 6.07 -9.39 4.33
N PRO A 90 6.19 -10.26 5.35
CA PRO A 90 7.41 -11.03 5.48
C PRO A 90 7.43 -11.90 4.23
N GLY A 91 8.40 -11.72 3.34
CA GLY A 91 8.63 -12.68 2.25
C GLY A 91 8.82 -14.10 2.82
N PRO A 92 8.99 -15.13 1.98
CA PRO A 92 9.38 -16.44 2.50
C PRO A 92 10.53 -16.24 3.49
N GLY A 93 10.38 -16.83 4.68
CA GLY A 93 11.34 -16.73 5.79
C GLY A 93 12.75 -17.13 5.34
N PRO A 94 13.75 -17.04 6.24
CA PRO A 94 15.13 -17.35 5.86
C PRO A 94 15.12 -18.63 5.04
N THR A 95 15.77 -18.61 3.87
CA THR A 95 16.21 -19.86 3.24
C THR A 95 17.05 -20.53 4.29
N GLY A 96 16.41 -21.35 5.11
CA GLY A 96 17.08 -22.25 6.02
C GLY A 96 17.92 -23.07 5.10
N ASN A 97 19.23 -22.83 5.15
CA ASN A 97 20.19 -23.79 4.67
C ASN A 97 19.85 -25.07 5.45
N ALA A 98 19.09 -25.96 4.82
CA ALA A 98 19.04 -27.35 5.21
C ALA A 98 20.38 -27.93 4.77
N ASP A 99 21.40 -27.66 5.58
CA ASP A 99 22.72 -28.27 5.49
C ASP A 99 23.21 -28.50 6.93
N VAL A 100 22.77 -29.63 7.48
CA VAL A 100 23.53 -30.62 8.27
C VAL A 100 22.59 -31.79 8.61
#